data_AF-N6USP3-F1
#
_entry.id   AF-N6USP3-F1
#
_cell.length_a   1.000
_cell.length_b   1.000
_cell.length_c   1.000
_cell.angle_alpha   90.00
_cell.angle_beta   90.00
_cell.angle_gamma   90.00
#
_symmetry.space_group_name_H-M   'P 1'
#
loop_
_entity.id
_entity.type
_entity.pdbx_description
1 polymer ?
#
loop_
_entity_poly.entity_id
_entity_poly.type
_entity_poly.pdbx_seq_one_letter_code
_entity_poly.pdbx_strand_id
1 'polypeptide(L)'
;MYKLVPLHKEPTWLWGTIARWLLTCDTKLKSNNLPKKVRELLDNVDLRAESKWLRQRMEQEKSPVVFCHNDMQEGNILLNMDHDKENNPEESQLMIIDFEYCSYNYRGFDIANHFIEWVYDYKEDNYPYYKEDYSNYPTELQRLLFIR
;
A
#
# COMPACT_ATOMS: atom_id res chain seq x y z
N MET A 1 5.75 -25.28 -14.42
CA MET A 1 6.66 -24.20 -14.88
C MET A 1 5.91 -22.89 -14.73
N TYR A 2 6.16 -22.11 -13.67
CA TYR A 2 5.47 -20.83 -13.47
C TYR A 2 6.01 -19.82 -14.49
N LYS A 3 5.15 -19.30 -15.37
CA LYS A 3 5.52 -18.21 -16.27
C LYS A 3 5.59 -16.93 -15.44
N LEU A 4 6.76 -16.30 -15.41
CA LEU A 4 6.93 -14.98 -14.79
C LEU A 4 6.13 -13.95 -15.59
N VAL A 5 5.52 -12.98 -14.90
CA VAL A 5 4.85 -11.84 -15.54
C VAL A 5 5.88 -11.09 -16.40
N PRO A 6 5.66 -10.72 -17.66
CA PRO A 6 6.68 -10.13 -18.53
C PRO A 6 6.97 -8.63 -18.22
N LEU A 7 7.29 -8.32 -16.96
CA LEU A 7 7.65 -6.99 -16.46
C LEU A 7 9.09 -6.97 -15.93
N HIS A 8 9.62 -5.75 -15.75
CA HIS A 8 10.92 -5.50 -15.11
C HIS A 8 10.98 -6.14 -13.71
N LYS A 9 12.09 -6.79 -13.38
CA LYS A 9 12.22 -7.62 -12.17
C LYS A 9 12.80 -6.91 -10.96
N GLU A 10 13.46 -5.77 -11.17
CA GLU A 10 13.97 -4.96 -10.07
C GLU A 10 12.86 -4.04 -9.54
N PRO A 11 12.91 -3.66 -8.24
CA PRO A 11 11.91 -2.84 -7.57
C PRO A 11 12.04 -1.35 -7.91
N THR A 12 12.23 -1.04 -9.19
CA THR A 12 12.44 0.33 -9.70
C THR A 12 11.16 1.13 -9.78
N TRP A 13 10.01 0.45 -9.89
CA TRP A 13 8.72 1.12 -10.06
C TRP A 13 8.37 2.00 -8.84
N LEU A 14 8.52 1.47 -7.61
CA LEU A 14 8.27 2.22 -6.38
C LEU A 14 9.07 3.53 -6.32
N TRP A 15 10.38 3.45 -6.49
CA TRP A 15 11.26 4.62 -6.41
C TRP A 15 11.06 5.59 -7.58
N GLY A 16 10.79 5.07 -8.78
CA GLY A 16 10.45 5.88 -9.94
C GLY A 16 9.12 6.62 -9.77
N THR A 17 8.13 6.00 -9.14
CA THR A 17 6.84 6.63 -8.80
C THR A 17 7.01 7.69 -7.74
N ILE A 18 7.70 7.41 -6.63
CA ILE A 18 8.00 8.41 -5.58
C ILE A 18 8.74 9.61 -6.17
N ALA A 19 9.77 9.39 -6.99
CA ALA A 19 10.53 10.48 -7.61
C ALA A 19 9.67 11.37 -8.53
N ARG A 20 8.77 10.77 -9.32
CA ARG A 20 7.82 11.51 -10.17
C ARG A 20 6.83 12.31 -9.33
N TRP A 21 6.29 11.73 -8.26
CA TRP A 21 5.33 12.41 -7.39
C TRP A 21 5.97 13.56 -6.62
N LEU A 22 7.21 13.41 -6.13
CA LEU A 22 7.96 14.50 -5.51
C LEU A 22 8.18 15.68 -6.48
N LEU A 23 8.44 15.40 -7.76
CA LEU A 23 8.51 16.45 -8.78
C LEU A 23 7.16 17.17 -8.95
N THR A 24 6.05 16.45 -8.94
CA THR A 24 4.71 17.06 -8.95
C THR A 24 4.48 17.92 -7.70
N CYS A 25 4.88 17.44 -6.52
CA CYS A 25 4.81 18.17 -5.26
C CYS A 25 5.55 19.51 -5.33
N ASP A 26 6.75 19.57 -5.92
CA ASP A 26 7.50 20.82 -6.10
C ASP A 26 6.75 21.89 -6.89
N THR A 27 5.77 21.49 -7.71
CA THR A 27 4.93 22.42 -8.48
C THR A 27 3.65 22.75 -7.73
N LYS A 28 2.98 21.75 -7.16
CA LYS A 28 1.65 21.89 -6.53
C LYS A 28 1.71 22.49 -5.13
N LEU A 29 2.78 22.22 -4.37
CA LEU A 29 2.93 22.66 -2.98
C LEU A 29 3.49 24.08 -2.84
N LYS A 30 3.81 24.76 -3.95
CA LYS A 30 4.17 26.19 -3.95
C LYS A 30 2.95 27.12 -3.83
N SER A 31 1.74 26.58 -3.79
CA SER A 31 0.51 27.36 -3.68
C SER A 31 0.34 27.99 -2.29
N ASN A 32 -0.12 29.23 -2.24
CA ASN A 32 -0.43 29.91 -0.97
C ASN A 32 -1.68 29.35 -0.27
N ASN A 33 -2.49 28.53 -0.96
CA ASN A 33 -3.76 27.99 -0.46
C ASN A 33 -3.66 26.54 0.06
N LEU A 34 -2.49 26.12 0.55
CA LEU A 34 -2.36 24.80 1.17
C LEU A 34 -3.14 24.69 2.48
N PRO A 35 -3.76 23.54 2.78
CA PRO A 35 -4.31 23.26 4.10
C PRO A 35 -3.24 23.45 5.18
N LYS A 36 -3.62 24.01 6.33
CA LYS A 36 -2.70 24.33 7.44
C LYS A 36 -1.83 23.14 7.84
N LYS A 37 -2.43 21.95 8.00
CA LYS A 37 -1.73 20.70 8.36
C LYS A 37 -0.65 20.30 7.34
N VAL A 38 -0.89 20.54 6.05
CA VAL A 38 0.09 20.26 4.99
C VAL A 38 1.25 21.25 5.08
N ARG A 39 0.98 22.53 5.32
CA ARG A 39 2.05 23.52 5.53
C ARG A 39 2.90 23.20 6.75
N GLU A 40 2.26 22.92 7.89
CA GLU A 40 2.95 22.53 9.12
C GLU A 40 3.83 21.28 8.93
N LEU A 41 3.37 20.29 8.15
CA LEU A 41 4.18 19.12 7.80
C LEU A 41 5.41 19.52 6.98
N LEU A 42 5.23 20.31 5.92
CA LEU A 42 6.31 20.70 5.01
C LEU A 42 7.34 21.64 5.65
N ASP A 43 6.94 22.42 6.66
CA ASP A 43 7.85 23.27 7.43
C ASP A 43 8.85 22.44 8.26
N ASN A 44 8.51 21.19 8.58
CA ASN A 44 9.30 20.31 9.44
C ASN A 44 9.91 19.09 8.72
N VAL A 45 9.53 18.86 7.46
CA VAL A 45 9.89 17.63 6.73
C VAL A 45 10.42 17.97 5.33
N ASP A 46 11.65 17.54 5.04
CA ASP A 46 12.18 17.50 3.69
C ASP A 46 11.84 16.17 3.03
N LEU A 47 10.76 16.16 2.22
CA LEU A 47 10.28 14.96 1.54
C LEU A 47 11.33 14.27 0.65
N ARG A 48 12.30 15.03 0.09
CA ARG A 48 13.37 14.46 -0.74
C ARG A 48 14.42 13.78 0.10
N ALA A 49 14.77 14.38 1.24
CA ALA A 49 15.66 13.77 2.23
C ALA A 49 15.03 12.50 2.82
N GLU A 50 13.75 12.55 3.20
CA GLU A 50 13.01 11.40 3.72
C GLU A 50 12.93 10.25 2.70
N SER A 51 12.62 10.56 1.44
CA SER A 51 12.61 9.54 0.37
C SER A 51 13.97 8.88 0.18
N LYS A 52 15.07 9.65 0.22
CA LYS A 52 16.43 9.11 0.12
C LYS A 52 16.77 8.23 1.32
N TRP A 53 16.44 8.66 2.53
CA TRP A 53 16.64 7.90 3.76
C TRP A 53 15.87 6.58 3.72
N LEU A 54 14.57 6.63 3.37
CA LEU A 54 13.72 5.45 3.27
C LEU A 54 14.29 4.43 2.29
N ARG A 55 14.77 4.88 1.11
CA ARG A 55 15.41 4.00 0.14
C ARG A 55 16.64 3.30 0.70
N GLN A 56 17.54 4.05 1.33
CA GLN A 56 18.75 3.48 1.94
C GLN A 56 18.40 2.47 3.04
N ARG A 57 17.37 2.76 3.84
CA ARG A 57 16.92 1.86 4.90
C ARG A 57 16.32 0.57 4.35
N MET A 58 15.51 0.66 3.30
CA MET A 58 14.87 -0.49 2.64
C MET A 58 15.88 -1.39 1.94
N GLU A 59 16.91 -0.82 1.31
CA GLU A 59 17.98 -1.59 0.65
C GLU A 59 18.78 -2.46 1.65
N GLN A 60 18.73 -2.15 2.96
CA GLN A 60 19.39 -2.94 4.02
C GLN A 60 18.58 -4.16 4.49
N GLU A 61 17.25 -4.15 4.33
CA GLU A 61 16.36 -5.20 4.82
C GLU A 61 16.46 -6.51 4.01
N LYS A 62 17.03 -6.46 2.80
CA LYS A 62 17.17 -7.61 1.90
C LYS A 62 15.86 -8.39 1.68
N SER A 63 14.72 -7.69 1.70
CA SER A 63 13.41 -8.28 1.43
C SER A 63 13.37 -8.87 0.01
N PRO A 64 12.89 -10.11 -0.19
CA PRO A 64 12.79 -10.70 -1.52
C PRO A 64 11.96 -9.82 -2.47
N VAL A 65 12.43 -9.69 -3.71
CA VAL A 65 11.69 -8.98 -4.76
C VAL A 65 10.79 -9.97 -5.48
N VAL A 66 9.49 -9.70 -5.47
CA VAL A 66 8.43 -10.56 -6.07
C VAL A 66 7.43 -9.69 -6.81
N PHE A 67 6.53 -10.30 -7.59
CA PHE A 67 5.41 -9.56 -8.16
C PHE A 67 4.43 -9.21 -7.03
N CYS A 68 4.21 -7.92 -6.81
CA CYS A 68 3.37 -7.35 -5.76
C CYS A 68 2.18 -6.63 -6.36
N HIS A 69 1.08 -6.58 -5.61
CA HIS A 69 -0.10 -5.78 -5.94
C HIS A 69 0.18 -4.29 -5.74
N ASN A 70 0.84 -3.95 -4.63
CA ASN A 70 1.15 -2.60 -4.15
C ASN A 70 -0.05 -1.77 -3.68
N ASP A 71 -1.25 -2.37 -3.60
CA ASP A 71 -2.49 -1.71 -3.15
C ASP A 71 -3.50 -2.70 -2.57
N MET A 72 -3.12 -3.42 -1.51
CA MET A 72 -3.93 -4.50 -0.91
C MET A 72 -4.98 -3.98 0.09
N GLN A 73 -5.79 -2.99 -0.33
CA GLN A 73 -6.94 -2.45 0.41
C GLN A 73 -8.20 -3.31 0.23
N GLU A 74 -9.19 -3.16 1.12
CA GLU A 74 -10.33 -4.09 1.22
C GLU A 74 -11.23 -4.14 -0.02
N GLY A 75 -11.35 -3.03 -0.75
CA GLY A 75 -12.06 -2.93 -2.02
C GLY A 75 -11.44 -3.74 -3.16
N ASN A 76 -10.15 -4.10 -3.04
CA ASN A 76 -9.44 -4.94 -4.02
C ASN A 76 -9.49 -6.44 -3.66
N ILE A 77 -10.14 -6.81 -2.56
CA ILE A 77 -10.26 -8.19 -2.06
C ILE A 77 -11.74 -8.59 -2.08
N LEU A 78 -12.14 -9.27 -3.14
CA LEU A 78 -13.54 -9.69 -3.32
C LEU A 78 -13.76 -11.10 -2.80
N LEU A 79 -14.94 -11.33 -2.22
CA LEU A 79 -15.41 -12.67 -1.88
C LEU A 79 -16.28 -13.20 -3.01
N ASN A 80 -15.87 -14.32 -3.63
CA ASN A 80 -16.72 -14.99 -4.61
C ASN A 80 -17.88 -15.71 -3.89
N MET A 81 -19.10 -15.22 -4.10
CA MET A 81 -20.35 -15.72 -3.53
C MET A 81 -21.19 -16.43 -4.60
N ASP A 82 -20.62 -17.42 -5.30
CA ASP A 82 -21.41 -18.30 -6.16
C ASP A 82 -22.50 -18.98 -5.30
N HIS A 83 -23.77 -18.85 -5.68
CA HIS A 83 -24.94 -19.27 -4.89
C HIS A 83 -24.93 -20.74 -4.43
N ASP A 84 -24.27 -21.64 -5.16
CA ASP A 84 -24.12 -23.05 -4.76
C ASP A 84 -23.20 -23.24 -3.54
N LYS A 85 -22.36 -22.24 -3.22
CA LYS A 85 -21.39 -22.25 -2.12
C LYS A 85 -21.84 -21.48 -0.87
N GLU A 86 -23.02 -20.85 -0.89
CA GLU A 86 -23.58 -20.17 0.30
C GLU A 86 -23.75 -21.13 1.50
N ASN A 87 -23.89 -22.44 1.23
CA ASN A 87 -24.01 -23.47 2.25
C ASN A 87 -22.65 -24.00 2.75
N ASN A 88 -21.51 -23.54 2.20
CA ASN A 88 -20.18 -23.98 2.61
C ASN A 88 -19.18 -22.81 2.63
N PRO A 89 -19.13 -22.01 3.72
CA PRO A 89 -18.22 -20.86 3.85
C PRO A 89 -16.74 -21.19 3.69
N GLU A 90 -16.35 -22.46 3.90
CA GLU A 90 -14.98 -22.93 3.69
C GLU A 90 -14.60 -23.02 2.20
N GLU A 91 -15.58 -22.99 1.29
CA GLU A 91 -15.37 -23.00 -0.16
C GLU A 91 -15.42 -21.61 -0.81
N SER A 92 -15.71 -20.57 -0.02
CA SER A 92 -15.71 -19.18 -0.46
C SER A 92 -14.29 -18.78 -0.86
N GLN A 93 -14.12 -18.33 -2.11
CA GLN A 93 -12.81 -18.01 -2.66
C GLN A 93 -12.61 -16.50 -2.67
N LEU A 94 -11.49 -16.04 -2.09
CA LEU A 94 -11.05 -14.66 -2.25
C LEU A 94 -10.46 -14.44 -3.64
N MET A 95 -10.83 -13.32 -4.26
CA MET A 95 -10.30 -12.86 -5.53
C MET A 95 -9.65 -11.49 -5.34
N ILE A 96 -8.40 -11.37 -5.76
CA ILE A 96 -7.67 -10.10 -5.78
C ILE A 96 -7.83 -9.49 -7.17
N ILE A 97 -8.20 -8.21 -7.22
CA ILE A 97 -8.45 -7.46 -8.46
C ILE A 97 -7.72 -6.11 -8.43
N ASP A 98 -7.76 -5.40 -9.56
CA ASP A 98 -7.23 -4.03 -9.72
C ASP A 98 -5.71 -3.89 -9.52
N PHE A 99 -4.97 -4.54 -10.41
CA PHE A 99 -3.50 -4.54 -10.43
C PHE A 99 -2.89 -3.25 -11.03
N GLU A 100 -3.54 -2.08 -10.91
CA GLU A 100 -3.09 -0.84 -11.57
C GLU A 100 -1.70 -0.36 -11.09
N TYR A 101 -1.37 -0.63 -9.82
CA TYR A 101 -0.07 -0.32 -9.24
C TYR A 101 0.90 -1.52 -9.22
N CYS A 102 0.52 -2.65 -9.83
CA CYS A 102 1.31 -3.87 -9.72
C CYS A 102 2.72 -3.71 -10.34
N SER A 103 3.71 -4.29 -9.68
CA SER A 103 5.09 -4.30 -10.16
C SER A 103 5.90 -5.34 -9.41
N TYR A 104 7.11 -5.64 -9.89
CA TYR A 104 8.06 -6.30 -9.01
C TYR A 104 8.48 -5.32 -7.92
N ASN A 105 8.28 -5.70 -6.66
CA ASN A 105 8.59 -4.88 -5.50
C ASN A 105 9.05 -5.75 -4.32
N TYR A 106 9.50 -5.13 -3.24
CA TYR A 106 9.85 -5.82 -2.01
C TYR A 106 8.60 -6.49 -1.43
N ARG A 107 8.63 -7.81 -1.19
CA ARG A 107 7.53 -8.56 -0.57
C ARG A 107 7.04 -7.89 0.73
N GLY A 108 7.99 -7.37 1.52
CA GLY A 108 7.67 -6.69 2.78
C GLY A 108 6.82 -5.43 2.60
N PHE A 109 6.90 -4.75 1.45
CA PHE A 109 6.08 -3.58 1.15
C PHE A 109 4.61 -3.96 1.04
N ASP A 110 4.27 -4.97 0.24
CA ASP A 110 2.88 -5.38 -0.02
C ASP A 110 2.20 -5.87 1.27
N ILE A 111 2.92 -6.63 2.09
CA ILE A 111 2.46 -7.10 3.40
C ILE A 111 2.27 -5.93 4.37
N ALA A 112 3.24 -5.02 4.46
CA ALA A 112 3.15 -3.87 5.35
C ALA A 112 2.02 -2.92 4.93
N ASN A 113 1.83 -2.70 3.63
CA ASN A 113 0.72 -1.93 3.09
C ASN A 113 -0.61 -2.54 3.51
N HIS A 114 -0.80 -3.85 3.28
CA HIS A 114 -2.02 -4.54 3.70
C HIS A 114 -2.32 -4.39 5.20
N PHE A 115 -1.30 -4.46 6.07
CA PHE A 115 -1.49 -4.23 7.51
C PHE A 115 -1.83 -2.79 7.87
N ILE A 116 -1.34 -1.81 7.10
CA ILE A 116 -1.69 -0.40 7.29
C ILE A 116 -3.17 -0.17 6.91
N GLU A 117 -3.68 -0.83 5.86
CA GLU A 117 -5.08 -0.70 5.47
C GLU A 117 -6.08 -1.14 6.55
N TRP A 118 -5.67 -1.96 7.53
CA TRP A 118 -6.53 -2.30 8.68
C TRP A 118 -6.84 -1.09 9.57
N VAL A 119 -6.01 -0.05 9.52
CA VAL A 119 -6.20 1.21 10.24
C VAL A 119 -7.26 2.07 9.57
N TYR A 120 -7.46 1.93 8.26
CA TYR A 120 -8.31 2.82 7.47
C TYR A 120 -9.67 2.20 7.20
N ASP A 121 -10.73 3.02 7.32
CA ASP A 121 -12.08 2.69 6.88
C ASP A 121 -12.56 3.77 5.91
N TYR A 122 -12.83 3.37 4.66
CA TYR A 122 -13.24 4.27 3.57
C TYR A 122 -14.77 4.39 3.42
N LYS A 123 -15.56 3.89 4.38
CA LYS A 123 -17.04 3.95 4.37
C LYS A 123 -17.60 5.15 5.14
N GLU A 124 -16.77 6.12 5.49
CA GLU A 124 -17.20 7.31 6.22
C GLU A 124 -17.99 8.25 5.31
N ASP A 125 -19.24 8.55 5.68
CA ASP A 125 -20.13 9.42 4.89
C ASP A 125 -19.72 10.90 4.96
N ASN A 126 -18.98 11.30 6.00
CA ASN A 126 -18.59 12.69 6.23
C ASN A 126 -17.16 12.96 5.78
N TYR A 127 -16.89 14.19 5.32
CA TYR A 127 -15.52 14.63 5.02
C TYR A 127 -14.57 14.33 6.21
N PRO A 128 -13.37 13.74 5.99
CA PRO A 128 -12.69 13.57 4.70
C PRO A 128 -13.00 12.26 3.95
N TYR A 129 -14.10 11.58 4.29
CA TYR A 129 -14.58 10.32 3.69
C TYR A 129 -13.73 9.10 4.00
N TYR A 130 -12.93 9.19 5.06
CA TYR A 130 -12.24 8.06 5.66
C TYR A 130 -12.08 8.28 7.17
N LYS A 131 -11.91 7.20 7.91
CA LYS A 131 -11.55 7.21 9.33
C LYS A 131 -10.27 6.40 9.55
N GLU A 132 -9.44 6.84 10.49
CA GLU A 132 -8.28 6.10 10.96
C GLU A 132 -8.49 5.62 12.41
N ASP A 133 -8.23 4.33 12.66
CA ASP A 133 -8.20 3.74 14.01
C ASP A 133 -6.97 2.86 14.17
N TYR A 134 -5.93 3.41 14.79
CA TYR A 134 -4.66 2.72 15.01
C TYR A 134 -4.78 1.52 15.96
N SER A 135 -5.88 1.40 16.71
CA SER A 135 -6.12 0.21 17.53
C SER A 135 -6.45 -1.03 16.68
N ASN A 136 -6.83 -0.85 15.41
CA ASN A 136 -7.07 -1.93 14.46
C ASN A 136 -5.80 -2.45 13.79
N TYR A 137 -4.64 -1.78 13.95
CA TYR A 137 -3.39 -2.29 13.39
C TYR A 137 -3.12 -3.71 13.92
N PRO A 138 -2.83 -4.70 13.05
CA PRO A 138 -2.80 -6.09 13.46
C PRO A 138 -1.72 -6.31 14.53
N THR A 139 -2.08 -7.00 15.60
CA THR A 139 -1.16 -7.39 16.68
C THR A 139 0.00 -8.23 16.16
N GLU A 140 1.09 -8.35 16.93
CA GLU A 140 2.21 -9.21 16.56
C GLU A 140 1.77 -10.65 16.26
N LEU A 141 0.85 -11.19 17.08
CA LEU A 141 0.30 -12.53 16.86
C LEU A 141 -0.45 -12.64 15.52
N GLN A 142 -1.30 -11.66 15.17
CA GLN A 142 -2.00 -11.63 13.89
C GLN A 142 -1.03 -11.53 12.70
N ARG A 143 -0.01 -10.67 12.80
CA ARG A 143 1.02 -10.54 11.75
C ARG A 143 1.81 -11.84 11.58
N LEU A 144 2.15 -12.51 12.68
CA LEU A 144 2.82 -13.82 12.66
C LEU A 144 1.93 -14.91 12.06
N LEU A 145 0.62 -14.89 12.32
CA LEU A 145 -0.33 -15.82 11.72
C LEU A 145 -0.48 -15.59 10.22
N PHE A 146 -0.46 -14.34 9.75
CA PHE A 146 -0.57 -14.00 8.33
C PHE A 146 0.65 -14.47 7.51
N ILE A 147 1.86 -14.38 8.07
CA ILE A 147 3.11 -14.72 7.35
C ILE A 147 3.56 -16.18 7.50
N ARG A 148 2.82 -16.99 8.27
CA ARG A 148 3.08 -18.43 8.47
C ARG A 148 2.84 -19.23 7.19
#